data_AF-A0A1I5XHD5-F1
#
_entry.id   AF-A0A1I5XHD5-F1
#
_cell.length_a   1.000
_cell.length_b   1.000
_cell.length_c   1.000
_cell.angle_alpha   90.00
_cell.angle_beta   90.00
_cell.angle_gamma   90.00
#
_symmetry.space_group_name_H-M   'P 1'
#
loop_
_entity.id
_entity.type
_entity.pdbx_description
1 polymer ?
#
loop_
_entity_poly.entity_id
_entity_poly.type
_entity_poly.pdbx_seq_one_letter_code
_entity_poly.pdbx_strand_id
1 'polypeptide(L)'
;MESTAPNVFDKARLGLWVSLEKHLATVYAAEGAFRQAVAFTDTFPFAASSATTAQLADYDRERRALRDLFTDETAQLDTLTKAIRTKQYAEAEKKQLYLLLLGYIDIAASVFELLESHASTPRPKDDELVETQARFERVKRFARLNVKGISGLLTLP
;
A
#
# COMPACT_ATOMS: atom_id res chain seq x y z
N MET A 1 36.73 -8.17 -18.93
CA MET A 1 35.63 -7.24 -19.26
C MET A 1 34.33 -7.94 -18.89
N GLU A 2 33.87 -7.73 -17.67
CA GLU A 2 32.57 -8.24 -17.22
C GLU A 2 31.46 -7.51 -17.97
N SER A 3 30.54 -8.27 -18.54
CA SER A 3 29.40 -7.77 -19.30
C SER A 3 28.55 -6.86 -18.40
N THR A 4 28.46 -5.57 -18.75
CA THR A 4 27.61 -4.55 -18.11
C THR A 4 26.13 -4.66 -18.51
N ALA A 5 25.71 -5.77 -19.13
CA ALA A 5 24.31 -5.99 -19.45
C ALA A 5 23.56 -6.39 -18.16
N PRO A 6 22.52 -5.63 -17.73
CA PRO A 6 21.76 -5.99 -16.54
C PRO A 6 21.15 -7.38 -16.73
N ASN A 7 21.40 -8.25 -15.75
CA ASN A 7 20.86 -9.60 -15.78
C ASN A 7 19.32 -9.54 -15.69
N VAL A 8 18.64 -10.66 -15.97
CA VAL A 8 17.17 -10.71 -16.00
C VAL A 8 16.55 -10.26 -14.67
N PHE A 9 17.23 -10.51 -13.55
CA PHE A 9 16.81 -10.08 -12.24
C PHE A 9 16.91 -8.56 -12.05
N ASP A 10 18.00 -7.91 -12.47
CA ASP A 10 18.15 -6.46 -12.37
C ASP A 10 17.05 -5.70 -13.12
N LYS A 11 16.67 -6.20 -14.30
CA LYS A 11 15.53 -5.67 -15.05
C LYS A 11 14.21 -5.81 -14.29
N ALA A 12 14.00 -6.96 -13.65
CA ALA A 12 12.80 -7.20 -12.85
C ALA A 12 12.75 -6.33 -11.59
N ARG A 13 13.89 -6.19 -10.89
CA ARG A 13 14.02 -5.35 -9.70
C ARG A 13 13.82 -3.88 -10.02
N LEU A 14 14.45 -3.37 -11.09
CA LEU A 14 14.26 -1.99 -11.55
C LEU A 14 12.81 -1.75 -12.03
N GLY A 15 12.23 -2.70 -12.76
CA GLY A 15 10.84 -2.63 -13.19
C GLY A 15 9.87 -2.58 -12.00
N LEU A 16 10.10 -3.40 -10.97
CA LEU A 16 9.33 -3.34 -9.72
C LEU A 16 9.50 -1.99 -9.03
N TRP A 17 10.73 -1.50 -8.89
CA TRP A 17 11.00 -0.18 -8.29
C TRP A 17 10.22 0.94 -8.98
N VAL A 18 10.35 1.06 -10.31
CA VAL A 18 9.66 2.09 -11.10
C VAL A 18 8.14 1.96 -11.01
N SER A 19 7.63 0.72 -10.94
CA SER A 19 6.19 0.50 -10.73
C SER A 19 5.76 1.03 -9.37
N LEU A 20 6.45 0.64 -8.30
CA LEU A 20 6.10 1.05 -6.93
C LEU A 20 6.22 2.56 -6.72
N GLU A 21 7.21 3.20 -7.34
CA GLU A 21 7.34 4.67 -7.32
C GLU A 21 6.10 5.36 -7.90
N LYS A 22 5.55 4.85 -9.01
CA LYS A 22 4.30 5.36 -9.58
C LYS A 22 3.11 5.16 -8.66
N HIS A 23 2.99 3.98 -8.06
CA HIS A 23 1.92 3.69 -7.09
C HIS A 23 2.04 4.58 -5.85
N LEU A 24 3.26 4.82 -5.34
CA LEU A 24 3.50 5.75 -4.24
C LEU A 24 3.03 7.17 -4.56
N ALA A 25 3.31 7.66 -5.77
CA ALA A 25 2.83 8.97 -6.18
C ALA A 25 1.29 9.07 -6.13
N THR A 26 0.58 8.02 -6.59
CA THR A 26 -0.89 7.94 -6.50
C THR A 26 -1.38 7.90 -5.05
N VAL A 27 -0.75 7.07 -4.20
CA VAL A 27 -1.09 6.94 -2.78
C VAL A 27 -0.90 8.26 -2.04
N TYR A 28 0.21 8.97 -2.27
CA TYR A 28 0.44 10.27 -1.64
C TYR A 28 -0.48 11.37 -2.18
N ALA A 29 -0.85 11.33 -3.47
CA ALA A 29 -1.86 12.25 -3.99
C ALA A 29 -3.23 12.05 -3.31
N ALA A 30 -3.64 10.79 -3.12
CA ALA A 30 -4.86 10.45 -2.40
C ALA A 30 -4.79 10.84 -0.91
N GLU A 31 -3.64 10.63 -0.26
CA GLU A 31 -3.40 11.11 1.11
C GLU A 31 -3.61 12.63 1.21
N GLY A 32 -2.97 13.40 0.32
CA GLY A 32 -3.08 14.86 0.30
C GLY A 32 -4.51 15.33 0.11
N ALA A 33 -5.23 14.74 -0.85
CA ALA A 33 -6.64 15.06 -1.11
C ALA A 33 -7.53 14.74 0.10
N PHE A 34 -7.36 13.55 0.70
CA PHE A 34 -8.12 13.14 1.87
C PHE A 34 -7.85 14.05 3.07
N ARG A 35 -6.58 14.38 3.35
CA ARG A 35 -6.20 15.29 4.43
C ARG A 35 -6.79 16.69 4.26
N GLN A 36 -6.85 17.20 3.03
CA GLN A 36 -7.53 18.46 2.75
C GLN A 36 -9.04 18.38 3.03
N ALA A 37 -9.68 17.28 2.65
CA ALA A 37 -11.11 17.09 2.86
C ALA A 37 -11.51 16.97 4.34
N VAL A 38 -10.59 16.55 5.22
CA VAL A 38 -10.82 16.48 6.68
C VAL A 38 -10.25 17.67 7.46
N ALA A 39 -9.60 18.63 6.79
CA ALA A 39 -8.93 19.77 7.44
C ALA A 39 -9.88 20.74 8.17
N PHE A 40 -11.19 20.53 8.10
CA PHE A 40 -12.17 21.29 8.88
C PHE A 40 -12.25 20.88 10.35
N THR A 41 -11.61 19.76 10.75
CA THR A 41 -11.59 19.26 12.13
C THR A 41 -10.25 18.63 12.47
N ASP A 42 -9.82 18.80 13.71
CA ASP A 42 -8.67 18.09 14.31
C ASP A 42 -9.12 17.00 15.30
N THR A 43 -10.44 16.82 15.48
CA THR A 43 -11.01 15.84 16.40
C THR A 43 -11.59 14.67 15.63
N PHE A 44 -11.10 13.46 15.92
CA PHE A 44 -11.55 12.22 15.31
C PHE A 44 -11.87 11.14 16.39
N PRO A 45 -12.91 10.32 16.18
CA PRO A 45 -13.89 10.43 15.09
C PRO A 45 -14.75 11.70 15.24
N PHE A 46 -15.15 12.31 14.13
CA PHE A 46 -15.99 13.52 14.15
C PHE A 46 -17.47 13.18 14.03
N ALA A 47 -18.34 14.01 14.61
CA ALA A 47 -19.78 13.89 14.43
C ALA A 47 -20.18 14.49 13.07
N ALA A 48 -20.95 13.78 12.24
CA ALA A 48 -21.35 14.35 10.95
C ALA A 48 -22.12 15.68 11.09
N SER A 49 -22.86 15.86 12.19
CA SER A 49 -23.57 17.10 12.52
C SER A 49 -22.67 18.29 12.83
N SER A 50 -21.36 18.09 13.06
CA SER A 50 -20.41 19.19 13.32
C SER A 50 -19.80 19.79 12.04
N ALA A 51 -20.12 19.23 10.86
CA ALA A 51 -19.61 19.68 9.58
C ALA A 51 -20.72 20.26 8.71
N THR A 52 -20.36 21.19 7.83
CA THR A 52 -21.28 21.70 6.81
C THR A 52 -21.54 20.64 5.75
N THR A 53 -22.65 20.78 5.01
CA THR A 53 -22.99 19.87 3.91
C THR A 53 -21.89 19.78 2.85
N ALA A 54 -21.23 20.90 2.54
CA ALA A 54 -20.13 20.93 1.57
C ALA A 54 -18.91 20.12 2.07
N GLN A 55 -18.51 20.33 3.34
CA GLN A 55 -17.41 19.58 3.97
C GLN A 55 -17.69 18.07 4.01
N LEU A 56 -18.92 17.68 4.36
CA LEU A 56 -19.32 16.27 4.35
C LEU A 56 -19.28 15.67 2.95
N ALA A 57 -19.75 16.40 1.93
CA ALA A 57 -19.74 15.93 0.56
C ALA A 57 -18.31 15.73 0.02
N ASP A 58 -17.40 16.66 0.33
CA ASP A 58 -15.98 16.56 -0.02
C ASP A 58 -15.31 15.38 0.72
N TYR A 59 -15.52 15.28 2.03
CA TYR A 59 -15.02 14.15 2.82
C TYR A 59 -15.52 12.80 2.29
N ASP A 60 -16.81 12.65 2.01
CA ASP A 60 -17.36 11.39 1.50
C ASP A 60 -16.85 11.06 0.09
N ARG A 61 -16.59 12.07 -0.75
CA ARG A 61 -15.95 11.87 -2.06
C ARG A 61 -14.53 11.36 -1.89
N GLU A 62 -13.68 12.07 -1.14
CA GLU A 62 -12.27 11.70 -1.00
C GLU A 62 -12.09 10.40 -0.21
N ARG A 63 -12.97 10.13 0.78
CA ARG A 63 -12.93 8.84 1.49
C ARG A 63 -13.27 7.67 0.57
N ARG A 64 -14.25 7.82 -0.33
CA ARG A 64 -14.56 6.78 -1.33
C ARG A 64 -13.39 6.57 -2.28
N ALA A 65 -12.79 7.66 -2.78
CA ALA A 65 -11.61 7.56 -3.62
C ALA A 65 -10.44 6.84 -2.92
N LEU A 66 -10.18 7.14 -1.65
CA LEU A 66 -9.14 6.47 -0.86
C LEU A 66 -9.46 4.98 -0.62
N ARG A 67 -10.73 4.65 -0.36
CA ARG A 67 -11.20 3.27 -0.20
C ARG A 67 -11.05 2.46 -1.48
N ASP A 68 -11.46 3.02 -2.61
CA ASP A 68 -11.38 2.34 -3.90
C ASP A 68 -9.91 2.13 -4.29
N LEU A 69 -9.06 3.15 -4.07
CA LEU A 69 -7.62 3.01 -4.22
C LEU A 69 -7.05 1.90 -3.32
N PHE A 70 -7.51 1.79 -2.07
CA PHE A 70 -7.06 0.72 -1.18
C PHE A 70 -7.38 -0.67 -1.72
N THR A 71 -8.58 -0.85 -2.28
CA THR A 71 -9.00 -2.09 -2.92
C THR A 71 -8.10 -2.42 -4.13
N ASP A 72 -7.88 -1.44 -5.00
CA ASP A 72 -7.06 -1.60 -6.21
C ASP A 72 -5.60 -1.91 -5.88
N GLU A 73 -5.00 -1.15 -4.96
CA GLU A 73 -3.62 -1.37 -4.51
C GLU A 73 -3.47 -2.73 -3.84
N THR A 74 -4.46 -3.16 -3.05
CA THR A 74 -4.44 -4.49 -2.43
C THR A 74 -4.49 -5.61 -3.48
N ALA A 75 -5.29 -5.46 -4.53
CA ALA A 75 -5.35 -6.42 -5.63
C ALA A 75 -4.03 -6.47 -6.44
N GLN A 76 -3.42 -5.30 -6.67
CA GLN A 76 -2.14 -5.19 -7.35
C GLN A 76 -1.01 -5.83 -6.52
N LEU A 77 -0.98 -5.58 -5.21
CA LEU A 77 -0.03 -6.17 -4.27
C LEU A 77 -0.10 -7.71 -4.25
N ASP A 78 -1.32 -8.27 -4.28
CA ASP A 78 -1.52 -9.72 -4.38
C ASP A 78 -0.98 -10.27 -5.71
N THR A 79 -1.22 -9.55 -6.82
CA THR A 79 -0.71 -9.90 -8.15
C THR A 79 0.82 -9.89 -8.19
N LEU A 80 1.46 -8.83 -7.67
CA LEU A 80 2.91 -8.72 -7.57
C LEU A 80 3.50 -9.83 -6.70
N THR A 81 2.89 -10.09 -5.55
CA THR A 81 3.30 -11.15 -4.62
C THR A 81 3.29 -12.52 -5.29
N LYS A 82 2.22 -12.84 -6.04
CA LYS A 82 2.10 -14.06 -6.82
C LYS A 82 3.17 -14.13 -7.92
N ALA A 83 3.40 -13.05 -8.65
CA ALA A 83 4.41 -12.99 -9.70
C ALA A 83 5.83 -13.22 -9.18
N ILE A 84 6.20 -12.64 -8.03
CA ILE A 84 7.51 -12.89 -7.39
C ILE A 84 7.63 -14.36 -6.99
N ARG A 85 6.55 -14.94 -6.43
CA ARG A 85 6.53 -16.33 -5.97
C ARG A 85 6.76 -17.32 -7.12
N THR A 86 6.07 -17.14 -8.24
CA THR A 86 6.03 -18.11 -9.36
C THR A 86 7.24 -18.02 -10.27
N LYS A 87 7.89 -16.86 -10.38
CA LYS A 87 9.08 -16.70 -11.22
C LYS A 87 10.27 -17.48 -10.64
N GLN A 88 11.13 -18.00 -11.53
CA GLN A 88 12.30 -18.81 -11.21
C GLN A 88 13.52 -17.93 -10.87
N TYR A 89 13.35 -17.03 -9.89
CA TYR A 89 14.45 -16.27 -9.30
C TYR A 89 15.13 -17.07 -8.19
N ALA A 90 16.40 -16.80 -7.93
CA ALA A 90 17.09 -17.33 -6.76
C ALA A 90 16.40 -16.88 -5.47
N GLU A 91 16.58 -17.62 -4.37
CA GLU A 91 15.93 -17.30 -3.10
C GLU A 91 16.31 -15.90 -2.59
N ALA A 92 17.60 -15.54 -2.68
CA ALA A 92 18.10 -14.22 -2.29
C ALA A 92 17.48 -13.09 -3.13
N GLU A 93 17.29 -13.32 -4.43
CA GLU A 93 16.65 -12.39 -5.36
C GLU A 93 15.16 -12.19 -5.02
N LYS A 94 14.43 -13.28 -4.72
CA LYS A 94 13.04 -13.20 -4.25
C LYS A 94 12.93 -12.41 -2.96
N LYS A 95 13.86 -12.63 -2.02
CA LYS A 95 13.93 -11.87 -0.75
C LYS A 95 14.13 -10.37 -1.00
N GLN A 96 14.99 -9.99 -1.94
CA GLN A 96 15.16 -8.57 -2.32
C GLN A 96 13.89 -7.96 -2.91
N LEU A 97 13.17 -8.69 -3.76
CA LEU A 97 11.89 -8.21 -4.32
C LEU A 97 10.81 -8.07 -3.24
N TYR A 98 10.72 -9.02 -2.31
CA TYR A 98 9.79 -8.92 -1.19
C TYR A 98 10.14 -7.81 -0.20
N LEU A 99 11.43 -7.54 0.05
CA LEU A 99 11.86 -6.39 0.84
C LEU A 99 11.39 -5.07 0.22
N LEU A 100 11.57 -4.93 -1.09
CA LEU A 100 11.11 -3.75 -1.81
C LEU A 100 9.58 -3.61 -1.74
N LEU A 101 8.85 -4.71 -1.93
CA LEU A 101 7.39 -4.73 -1.80
C LEU A 101 6.94 -4.37 -0.38
N LEU A 102 7.64 -4.84 0.65
CA LEU A 102 7.33 -4.52 2.05
C LEU A 102 7.52 -3.04 2.37
N GLY A 103 8.57 -2.41 1.86
CA GLY A 103 8.77 -0.97 2.02
C GLY A 103 7.58 -0.17 1.49
N TYR A 104 7.07 -0.55 0.31
CA TYR A 104 5.86 0.03 -0.24
C TYR A 104 4.61 -0.27 0.62
N ILE A 105 4.40 -1.53 1.01
CA ILE A 105 3.25 -1.95 1.82
C ILE A 105 3.18 -1.17 3.15
N ASP A 106 4.31 -0.98 3.82
CA ASP A 106 4.32 -0.29 5.11
C ASP A 106 4.01 1.21 4.94
N ILE A 107 4.45 1.86 3.85
CA ILE A 107 4.06 3.24 3.52
C ILE A 107 2.56 3.31 3.21
N ALA A 108 2.07 2.46 2.30
CA ALA A 108 0.67 2.43 1.90
C ALA A 108 -0.27 2.16 3.09
N ALA A 109 0.15 1.29 4.02
CA ALA A 109 -0.61 1.01 5.24
C ALA A 109 -0.87 2.27 6.07
N SER A 110 0.15 3.13 6.23
CA SER A 110 0.01 4.38 7.00
C SER A 110 -1.01 5.35 6.38
N VAL A 111 -1.13 5.36 5.05
CA VAL A 111 -2.10 6.18 4.33
C VAL A 111 -3.51 5.59 4.43
N PHE A 112 -3.66 4.28 4.25
CA PHE A 112 -4.97 3.64 4.30
C PHE A 112 -5.55 3.54 5.72
N GLU A 113 -4.73 3.65 6.76
CA GLU A 113 -5.16 3.81 8.16
C GLU A 113 -6.02 5.09 8.38
N LEU A 114 -5.91 6.07 7.48
CA LEU A 114 -6.77 7.27 7.50
C LEU A 114 -8.27 6.94 7.33
N LEU A 115 -8.61 5.83 6.63
CA LEU A 115 -10.00 5.40 6.45
C LEU A 115 -10.71 5.02 7.76
N GLU A 116 -9.93 4.64 8.78
CA GLU A 116 -10.39 4.27 10.12
C GLU A 116 -10.16 5.40 11.11
N SER A 117 -8.92 5.90 11.19
CA SER A 117 -8.54 6.94 12.17
C SER A 117 -9.27 8.27 11.98
N HIS A 118 -9.73 8.58 10.76
CA HIS A 118 -10.44 9.83 10.46
C HIS A 118 -11.93 9.58 10.12
N ALA A 119 -12.50 8.49 10.62
CA ALA A 119 -13.90 8.16 10.37
C ALA A 119 -14.89 9.15 11.01
N SER A 120 -16.03 9.35 10.34
CA SER A 120 -17.19 10.06 10.87
C SER A 120 -18.06 9.11 11.71
N THR A 121 -18.79 9.66 12.68
CA THR A 121 -19.78 8.92 13.49
C THR A 121 -21.16 9.58 13.46
N PRO A 122 -22.24 8.77 13.46
CA PRO A 122 -22.26 7.32 13.21
C PRO A 122 -21.98 7.01 11.72
N ARG A 123 -21.40 5.84 11.43
CA ARG A 123 -21.16 5.37 10.06
C ARG A 123 -21.55 3.89 9.94
N PRO A 124 -22.25 3.49 8.88
CA PRO A 124 -22.55 2.08 8.64
C PRO A 124 -21.28 1.27 8.45
N LYS A 125 -21.35 -0.02 8.77
CA LYS A 125 -20.27 -0.97 8.50
C LYS A 125 -20.03 -1.05 6.99
N ASP A 126 -18.77 -1.06 6.61
CA ASP A 126 -18.31 -1.19 5.23
C ASP A 126 -17.66 -2.57 5.05
N ASP A 127 -18.46 -3.57 4.66
CA ASP A 127 -18.00 -4.97 4.58
C ASP A 127 -16.90 -5.19 3.55
N GLU A 128 -16.92 -4.45 2.43
CA GLU A 128 -15.89 -4.51 1.39
C GLU A 128 -14.57 -3.91 1.90
N LEU A 129 -14.61 -2.82 2.67
CA LEU A 129 -13.41 -2.29 3.32
C LEU A 129 -12.82 -3.30 4.30
N VAL A 130 -13.66 -3.98 5.10
CA VAL A 130 -13.21 -5.02 6.03
C VAL A 130 -12.57 -6.20 5.29
N GLU A 131 -13.15 -6.65 4.17
CA GLU A 131 -12.55 -7.70 3.34
C GLU A 131 -11.20 -7.26 2.76
N THR A 132 -11.13 -6.02 2.28
CA THR A 132 -9.92 -5.43 1.71
C THR A 132 -8.81 -5.35 2.77
N GLN A 133 -9.11 -4.88 3.98
CA GLN A 133 -8.17 -4.88 5.11
C GLN A 133 -7.64 -6.29 5.40
N ALA A 134 -8.53 -7.29 5.46
CA ALA A 134 -8.12 -8.67 5.70
C ALA A 134 -7.23 -9.22 4.57
N ARG A 135 -7.51 -8.86 3.31
CA ARG A 135 -6.68 -9.23 2.16
C ARG A 135 -5.32 -8.56 2.20
N PHE A 136 -5.28 -7.26 2.47
CA PHE A 136 -4.05 -6.48 2.61
C PHE A 136 -3.14 -7.06 3.70
N GLU A 137 -3.70 -7.35 4.88
CA GLU A 137 -2.96 -7.97 5.98
C GLU A 137 -2.41 -9.35 5.64
N ARG A 138 -3.14 -10.16 4.87
CA ARG A 138 -2.62 -11.45 4.37
C ARG A 138 -1.42 -11.25 3.44
N VAL A 139 -1.49 -10.30 2.51
CA VAL A 139 -0.38 -10.00 1.59
C VAL A 139 0.84 -9.49 2.35
N LYS A 140 0.65 -8.55 3.28
CA LYS A 140 1.70 -8.03 4.16
C LYS A 140 2.39 -9.13 4.96
N ARG A 141 1.61 -9.99 5.63
CA ARG A 141 2.15 -11.13 6.39
C ARG A 141 2.90 -12.10 5.49
N PHE A 142 2.38 -12.39 4.30
CA PHE A 142 3.04 -13.27 3.35
C PHE A 142 4.40 -12.71 2.91
N ALA A 143 4.46 -11.44 2.51
CA ALA A 143 5.70 -10.78 2.13
C ALA A 143 6.71 -10.78 3.30
N ARG A 144 6.27 -10.48 4.54
CA ARG A 144 7.11 -10.53 5.74
C ARG A 144 7.70 -11.93 5.99
N LEU A 145 6.89 -12.98 5.85
CA LEU A 145 7.35 -14.36 6.04
C LEU A 145 8.42 -14.76 5.03
N ASN A 146 8.28 -14.35 3.77
CA ASN A 146 9.25 -14.67 2.71
C ASN A 146 10.56 -13.90 2.85
N VAL A 147 10.57 -12.85 3.69
CA VAL A 147 11.77 -12.09 4.03
C VAL A 147 12.44 -12.63 5.29
N LYS A 148 11.77 -13.39 6.17
CA LYS A 148 12.40 -13.92 7.40
C LYS A 148 13.64 -14.78 7.07
N GLY A 149 14.68 -14.66 7.90
CA GLY A 149 15.96 -15.37 7.73
C GLY A 149 16.99 -14.64 6.86
N ILE A 150 17.03 -13.30 6.91
CA ILE A 150 18.01 -12.45 6.17
C ILE A 150 19.44 -12.51 6.74
N SER A 151 19.85 -13.57 7.42
CA SER A 151 21.22 -13.63 7.96
C SER A 151 22.33 -13.67 6.88
N GLY A 152 21.99 -13.70 5.59
CA GLY A 152 22.95 -13.80 4.46
C GLY A 152 22.87 -12.73 3.37
N LEU A 153 22.02 -11.68 3.47
CA LEU A 153 22.06 -10.57 2.47
C LEU A 153 23.14 -9.53 2.78
N LEU A 154 23.64 -9.48 4.02
CA LEU A 154 24.75 -8.59 4.43
C LEU A 154 26.14 -9.19 4.20
N THR A 155 26.19 -10.43 3.71
CA THR A 155 27.41 -11.11 3.28
C THR A 155 27.44 -11.23 1.76
N LEU A 156 27.32 -10.09 1.07
CA LEU A 156 27.77 -10.00 -0.32
C LEU A 156 29.22 -9.49 -0.28
N PRO A 157 30.17 -10.12 -0.98
CA PRO A 157 31.56 -9.67 -1.05
C PRO A 157 31.70 -8.30 -1.71
#